data_AF-A0A173LRS1-F1
#
_entry.id   AF-A0A173LRS1-F1
#
_cell.length_a   1.000
_cell.length_b   1.000
_cell.length_c   1.000
_cell.angle_alpha   90.00
_cell.angle_beta   90.00
_cell.angle_gamma   90.00
#
_symmetry.space_group_name_H-M   'P 1'
#
loop_
_entity.id
_entity.type
_entity.pdbx_description
1 polymer ?
#
loop_
_entity_poly.entity_id
_entity_poly.type
_entity_poly.pdbx_seq_one_letter_code
_entity_poly.pdbx_strand_id
1 'polypeptide(L)'
;MLEHRTFRSLLTGSQEGISPSTLSNRLRSLENLGLIERAPVPIGHQGRYTLTEDGVALVPLLFELARAGSFLDPSTEATAPGVEDLYGDSEGIAAFTESIRAREEALRNTPIGPGTD
;
A
#
# COMPACT_ATOMS: atom_id res chain seq x y z
N MET A 1 -11.34 -3.75 2.45
CA MET A 1 -10.00 -4.36 2.67
C MET A 1 -9.21 -4.28 1.36
N LEU A 2 -8.44 -3.26 0.97
CA LEU A 2 -7.91 -2.02 1.56
C LEU A 2 -8.48 -0.80 0.81
N GLU A 3 -9.17 0.11 1.50
CA GLU A 3 -9.79 1.31 0.91
C GLU A 3 -8.91 2.58 1.05
N HIS A 4 -7.74 2.45 1.68
CA HIS A 4 -6.89 3.59 2.01
C HIS A 4 -6.00 3.97 0.83
N ARG A 5 -6.55 4.74 -0.11
CA ARG A 5 -5.83 5.19 -1.33
C ARG A 5 -5.79 6.69 -1.50
N THR A 6 -6.62 7.43 -0.76
CA THR A 6 -6.53 8.88 -0.68
C THR A 6 -5.71 9.29 0.53
N PHE A 7 -5.13 10.48 0.49
CA PHE A 7 -4.37 11.01 1.62
C PHE A 7 -5.18 10.97 2.93
N ARG A 8 -6.46 11.39 2.89
CA ARG A 8 -7.33 11.38 4.07
C ARG A 8 -7.51 9.97 4.62
N SER A 9 -7.84 9.02 3.75
CA SER A 9 -8.07 7.63 4.17
C SER A 9 -6.80 6.98 4.76
N LEU A 10 -5.63 7.26 4.19
CA LEU A 10 -4.34 6.79 4.70
C LEU A 10 -4.01 7.40 6.06
N LEU A 11 -4.29 8.69 6.23
CA LEU A 11 -4.08 9.38 7.50
C LEU A 11 -5.00 8.82 8.61
N THR A 12 -6.28 8.66 8.32
CA THR A 12 -7.26 8.17 9.31
C THR A 12 -7.13 6.68 9.61
N GLY A 13 -6.61 5.89 8.66
CA GLY A 13 -6.40 4.46 8.81
C GLY A 13 -5.07 4.08 9.48
N SER A 14 -4.19 5.04 9.73
CA SER A 14 -2.89 4.79 10.35
C SER A 14 -3.04 4.43 11.82
N GLN A 15 -2.85 3.16 12.16
CA GLN A 15 -2.89 2.68 13.55
C GLN A 15 -1.77 3.29 14.42
N GLU A 16 -0.60 3.58 13.82
CA GLU A 16 0.56 4.17 14.51
C GLU A 16 0.45 5.68 14.76
N GLY A 17 -0.67 6.33 14.37
CA GLY A 17 -0.84 7.77 14.58
C GLY A 17 0.13 8.65 13.79
N ILE A 18 0.35 8.35 12.51
CA ILE A 18 1.24 9.14 11.65
C ILE A 18 0.78 10.59 11.54
N SER A 19 1.71 11.55 11.68
CA SER A 19 1.37 12.95 11.47
C SER A 19 1.13 13.26 9.99
N PRO A 20 0.31 14.28 9.65
CA PRO A 20 0.06 14.65 8.26
C PRO A 20 1.33 15.03 7.48
N SER A 21 2.29 15.71 8.13
CA SER A 21 3.55 16.11 7.52
C SER A 21 4.45 14.90 7.23
N THR A 22 4.53 13.96 8.17
CA THR A 22 5.30 12.72 7.98
C THR A 22 4.69 11.88 6.85
N LEU A 23 3.37 11.70 6.82
CA LEU A 23 2.69 10.97 5.75
C LEU A 23 2.95 11.64 4.39
N SER A 24 2.82 12.97 4.31
CA SER A 24 3.07 13.71 3.07
C SER A 24 4.51 13.52 2.56
N ASN A 25 5.50 13.59 3.45
CA ASN A 25 6.91 13.40 3.10
C ASN A 25 7.19 11.97 2.64
N ARG A 26 6.60 10.96 3.30
CA ARG A 26 6.75 9.55 2.91
C ARG A 26 6.12 9.27 1.55
N LEU A 27 4.90 9.74 1.31
CA LEU A 27 4.24 9.57 0.02
C LEU A 27 5.03 10.24 -1.10
N ARG A 28 5.52 11.47 -0.89
CA ARG A 28 6.40 12.14 -1.86
C ARG A 28 7.68 11.35 -2.12
N SER A 29 8.28 10.78 -1.07
CA SER A 29 9.51 9.98 -1.22
C SER A 29 9.25 8.71 -2.03
N LEU A 30 8.15 8.01 -1.76
CA LEU A 30 7.75 6.83 -2.52
C LEU A 30 7.42 7.15 -3.99
N GLU A 31 6.78 8.29 -4.23
CA GLU A 31 6.48 8.79 -5.58
C GLU A 31 7.76 9.17 -6.34
N ASN A 32 8.69 9.86 -5.68
CA ASN A 32 10.00 10.19 -6.26
C ASN A 32 10.86 8.94 -6.55
N LEU A 33 10.71 7.89 -5.75
CA LEU A 33 11.36 6.60 -5.98
C LEU A 33 10.65 5.77 -7.07
N GLY A 34 9.51 6.24 -7.59
CA GLY A 34 8.74 5.53 -8.60
C GLY A 34 8.04 4.28 -8.07
N LEU A 35 7.83 4.14 -6.76
CA LEU A 35 7.15 2.99 -6.15
C LEU A 35 5.63 3.15 -6.10
N ILE A 36 5.18 4.40 -6.04
CA ILE A 36 3.77 4.76 -6.16
C ILE A 36 3.62 5.85 -7.20
N GLU A 37 2.41 5.96 -7.73
CA GLU A 37 1.99 7.13 -8.49
C GLU A 37 0.69 7.68 -7.94
N ARG A 38 0.44 8.96 -8.21
CA ARG A 38 -0.82 9.62 -7.89
C ARG A 38 -1.54 10.00 -9.17
N ALA A 39 -2.76 9.49 -9.34
CA ALA A 39 -3.57 9.82 -10.51
C ALA A 39 -3.90 11.33 -10.55
N PRO A 40 -3.76 11.99 -11.72
CA PRO A 40 -4.14 13.39 -11.88
C PRO A 40 -5.65 13.54 -11.72
N VAL A 41 -6.06 14.57 -10.99
CA VAL A 41 -7.48 14.85 -10.70
C VAL A 41 -7.81 16.33 -10.93
N PRO A 42 -9.06 16.64 -11.29
CA PRO A 42 -9.54 18.01 -11.32
C PRO A 42 -9.38 18.72 -9.96
N ILE A 43 -9.35 20.05 -10.00
CA ILE A 43 -9.34 20.88 -8.79
C ILE A 43 -10.54 20.49 -7.90
N GLY A 44 -10.29 20.37 -6.58
CA GLY A 44 -11.30 19.98 -5.60
C GLY A 44 -11.42 18.47 -5.34
N HIS A 45 -10.77 17.62 -6.14
CA HIS A 45 -10.81 16.16 -5.95
C HIS A 45 -9.51 15.64 -5.30
N GLN A 46 -9.61 14.56 -4.53
CA GLN A 46 -8.44 13.87 -3.97
C GLN A 46 -7.95 12.80 -4.92
N GLY A 47 -6.71 12.94 -5.38
CA GLY A 47 -6.03 11.91 -6.16
C GLY A 47 -5.82 10.64 -5.33
N ARG A 48 -5.84 9.49 -6.01
CA ARG A 48 -5.60 8.18 -5.43
C ARG A 48 -4.15 7.79 -5.67
N TYR A 49 -3.52 7.18 -4.66
CA TYR A 49 -2.22 6.54 -4.77
C TYR A 49 -2.39 5.08 -5.18
N THR A 50 -1.60 4.65 -6.16
CA THR A 50 -1.51 3.28 -6.67
C THR A 50 -0.06 2.86 -6.74
N LEU A 51 0.21 1.56 -6.57
CA LEU A 51 1.57 1.04 -6.72
C LEU A 51 1.95 1.05 -8.21
N THR A 52 3.22 1.29 -8.51
CA THR A 52 3.80 1.01 -9.83
C THR A 52 4.22 -0.46 -9.91
N GLU A 53 4.68 -0.92 -11.08
CA GLU A 53 5.27 -2.26 -11.19
C GLU A 53 6.46 -2.45 -10.24
N ASP A 54 7.31 -1.43 -10.08
CA ASP A 54 8.43 -1.45 -9.14
C ASP A 54 7.94 -1.55 -7.69
N GLY A 55 6.87 -0.83 -7.34
CA GLY A 55 6.22 -0.94 -6.04
C GLY A 55 5.66 -2.34 -5.76
N VAL A 56 5.02 -2.96 -6.75
CA VAL A 56 4.50 -4.33 -6.65
C VAL A 56 5.64 -5.36 -6.54
N ALA A 57 6.75 -5.14 -7.24
CA ALA A 57 7.91 -6.03 -7.18
C ALA A 57 8.56 -6.12 -5.78
N LEU A 58 8.31 -5.13 -4.91
CA LEU A 58 8.81 -5.15 -3.52
C LEU A 58 7.96 -5.98 -2.57
N VAL A 59 6.75 -6.40 -2.96
CA VAL A 59 5.83 -7.14 -2.08
C VAL A 59 6.49 -8.38 -1.46
N PRO A 60 7.19 -9.27 -2.21
CA PRO A 60 7.84 -10.44 -1.61
C PRO A 60 8.88 -10.08 -0.53
N LEU A 61 9.61 -8.97 -0.70
CA LEU A 61 10.57 -8.49 0.30
C LEU A 61 9.87 -8.03 1.59
N LEU A 62 8.72 -7.36 1.47
CA LEU A 62 7.93 -6.93 2.63
C LEU A 62 7.44 -8.13 3.45
N PHE A 63 7.08 -9.23 2.79
CA PHE A 63 6.73 -10.49 3.47
C PHE A 63 7.90 -11.07 4.27
N GLU A 64 9.10 -11.10 3.69
CA GLU A 64 10.29 -11.58 4.41
C GLU A 64 10.64 -10.69 5.61
N LEU A 65 10.50 -9.37 5.47
CA LEU A 65 10.69 -8.43 6.58
C LEU A 65 9.64 -8.62 7.67
N ALA A 66 8.37 -8.81 7.31
CA ALA A 66 7.30 -9.04 8.27
C ALA A 66 7.50 -10.37 9.02
N ARG A 67 7.88 -11.43 8.31
CA ARG A 67 8.27 -12.72 8.88
C ARG A 67 9.43 -12.57 9.84
N ALA A 68 10.52 -11.92 9.43
CA ALA A 68 11.67 -11.68 10.31
C ALA A 68 11.29 -10.87 11.55
N GLY A 69 10.46 -9.84 11.40
CA GLY A 69 9.94 -9.02 12.51
C GLY A 69 9.22 -9.87 13.56
N SER A 70 8.32 -10.76 13.13
CA SER A 70 7.59 -11.65 14.04
C SER A 70 8.47 -12.57 14.88
N PHE A 71 9.63 -12.97 14.35
CA PHE A 71 10.59 -13.80 15.09
C PHE A 71 11.51 -12.98 16.01
N LEU A 72 11.84 -11.74 15.63
CA LEU A 72 12.81 -10.91 16.34
C LEU A 72 12.18 -10.09 17.46
N ASP A 73 10.91 -9.68 17.31
CA ASP A 73 10.21 -8.83 18.26
C ASP A 73 8.73 -9.26 18.39
N PRO A 74 8.33 -9.94 19.48
CA PRO A 74 6.95 -10.34 19.73
C PRO A 74 5.95 -9.18 19.77
N SER A 75 6.39 -7.94 20.00
CA SER A 75 5.50 -6.78 19.97
C SER A 75 4.93 -6.47 18.58
N THR A 76 5.50 -7.06 17.53
CA THR A 76 5.04 -6.92 16.15
C THR A 76 3.80 -7.77 15.82
N GLU A 77 3.39 -8.71 16.69
CA GLU A 77 2.17 -9.50 16.49
C GLU A 77 0.91 -8.62 16.40
N ALA A 78 0.87 -7.52 17.16
CA ALA A 78 -0.27 -6.62 17.20
C ALA A 78 -0.45 -5.78 15.90
N THR A 79 0.59 -5.70 15.07
CA THR A 79 0.59 -4.95 13.80
C THR A 79 0.67 -5.86 12.59
N ALA A 80 0.56 -7.17 12.79
CA ALA A 80 0.70 -8.15 11.73
C ALA A 80 -0.47 -8.06 10.72
N PRO A 81 -0.24 -8.18 9.40
CA PRO A 81 -1.23 -7.83 8.40
C PRO A 81 -2.35 -8.87 8.20
N GLY A 82 -2.40 -9.95 8.99
CA GLY A 82 -3.33 -11.06 8.76
C GLY A 82 -2.93 -11.91 7.56
N VAL A 83 -1.62 -11.97 7.27
CA VAL A 83 -1.03 -12.71 6.13
C VAL A 83 0.02 -13.71 6.58
N GLU A 84 0.00 -14.08 7.86
CA GLU A 84 1.00 -14.91 8.53
C GLU A 84 1.05 -16.31 7.92
N ASP A 85 -0.09 -16.81 7.43
CA ASP A 85 -0.20 -18.10 6.73
C ASP A 85 0.63 -18.15 5.44
N LEU A 86 0.98 -17.00 4.85
CA LEU A 86 1.81 -16.91 3.65
C LEU A 86 3.32 -16.84 3.99
N TYR A 87 3.71 -16.72 5.26
CA TYR A 87 5.12 -16.56 5.62
C TYR A 87 5.94 -17.80 5.27
N GLY A 88 6.92 -17.63 4.38
CA GLY A 88 7.76 -18.72 3.87
C GLY A 88 7.11 -19.54 2.75
N ASP A 89 5.85 -19.26 2.39
CA ASP A 89 5.20 -19.81 1.21
C ASP A 89 5.51 -18.94 -0.01
N SER A 90 6.60 -19.26 -0.70
CA SER A 90 7.02 -18.51 -1.89
C SER A 90 5.99 -18.54 -3.02
N GLU A 91 5.21 -19.61 -3.15
CA GLU A 91 4.19 -19.74 -4.20
C GLU A 91 2.95 -18.90 -3.85
N GLY A 92 2.49 -18.97 -2.61
CA GLY A 92 1.41 -18.12 -2.09
C GLY A 92 1.75 -16.63 -2.14
N ILE A 93 2.98 -16.25 -1.78
CA ILE A 93 3.47 -14.86 -1.91
C ILE A 93 3.49 -14.42 -3.37
N ALA A 94 3.93 -15.27 -4.30
CA ALA A 94 3.93 -14.95 -5.72
C ALA A 94 2.50 -14.76 -6.27
N ALA A 95 1.58 -15.65 -5.90
CA ALA A 95 0.16 -15.53 -6.27
C ALA A 95 -0.48 -14.27 -5.68
N PHE A 96 -0.17 -13.94 -4.42
CA PHE A 96 -0.62 -12.70 -3.79
C PHE A 96 -0.08 -11.47 -4.50
N THR A 97 1.21 -11.47 -4.86
CA THR A 97 1.86 -10.38 -5.60
C THR A 97 1.17 -10.16 -6.95
N GLU A 98 0.83 -11.23 -7.67
CA GLU A 98 0.07 -11.15 -8.93
C GLU A 98 -1.34 -10.58 -8.70
N SER A 99 -2.00 -10.96 -7.61
CA SER A 99 -3.32 -10.40 -7.26
C SER A 99 -3.27 -8.90 -6.99
N ILE A 100 -2.17 -8.40 -6.41
CA ILE A 100 -1.92 -6.96 -6.21
C ILE A 100 -1.67 -6.31 -7.58
N ARG A 101 -0.82 -6.89 -8.43
CA ARG A 101 -0.57 -6.38 -9.79
C ARG A 101 -1.87 -6.18 -10.57
N ALA A 102 -2.68 -7.22 -10.69
CA ALA A 102 -3.95 -7.17 -11.40
C ALA A 102 -4.92 -6.11 -10.82
N ARG A 103 -4.93 -5.94 -9.50
CA ARG A 103 -5.73 -4.91 -8.83
C ARG A 103 -5.26 -3.50 -9.18
N GLU A 104 -3.96 -3.25 -9.10
CA GLU A 104 -3.39 -1.92 -9.37
C GLU A 104 -3.55 -1.54 -10.85
N GLU A 105 -3.44 -2.50 -11.77
CA GLU A 105 -3.76 -2.31 -13.19
C GLU A 105 -5.24 -1.96 -13.40
N ALA A 106 -6.16 -2.71 -12.79
CA ALA A 106 -7.59 -2.43 -12.88
C ALA A 106 -7.95 -1.03 -12.34
N LEU A 107 -7.30 -0.60 -11.25
CA LEU A 107 -7.51 0.72 -10.66
C LEU A 107 -6.99 1.84 -11.56
N ARG A 108 -5.83 1.65 -12.20
CA ARG A 108 -5.25 2.63 -13.12
C ARG A 108 -6.13 2.84 -14.36
N ASN A 109 -6.78 1.77 -14.81
CA ASN A 109 -7.71 1.78 -15.94
C ASN A 109 -9.13 2.24 -15.57
N THR A 110 -9.43 2.42 -14.27
CA THR A 110 -10.74 2.89 -13.81
C THR A 110 -10.79 4.42 -13.83
N PRO A 111 -11.72 5.04 -14.59
CA PRO A 111 -11.89 6.48 -14.55
C PRO A 111 -12.22 6.95 -13.13
N ILE A 112 -11.59 8.04 -12.69
CA ILE A 112 -12.00 8.72 -11.47
C ILE A 112 -13.36 9.36 -11.77
N GLY A 113 -14.44 8.64 -11.43
CA GLY A 113 -15.80 9.13 -11.57
C GLY A 113 -16.05 10.40 -10.73
N PRO A 114 -17.13 11.14 -11.00
CA PRO A 114 -17.48 12.30 -10.19
C PRO A 114 -17.68 11.84 -8.74
N GLY A 115 -16.83 12.34 -7.84
CA GLY A 115 -16.85 11.94 -6.44
C GLY A 115 -18.20 12.28 -5.81
N THR A 116 -18.79 11.33 -5.11
CA THR A 116 -19.81 11.62 -4.11
C THR A 116 -19.14 12.34 -2.95
N ASP A 117 -19.62 13.56 -2.68
CA ASP A 117 -19.38 14.36 -1.48
C ASP A 117 -19.56 13.56 -0.17
#